data_AF-A0A7D5Z4N6-F1
#
_entry.id   AF-A0A7D5Z4N6-F1
#
_cell.length_a   1.000
_cell.length_b   1.000
_cell.length_c   1.000
_cell.angle_alpha   90.00
_cell.angle_beta   90.00
_cell.angle_gamma   90.00
#
_symmetry.space_group_name_H-M   'P 1'
#
loop_
_entity.id
_entity.type
_entity.pdbx_description
1 polymer ?
#
loop_
_entity_poly.entity_id
_entity_poly.type
_entity_poly.pdbx_seq_one_letter_code
_entity_poly.pdbx_strand_id
1 'polypeptide(L)'
;METFVWLAGLWVSALSSATLLPGNSEVVFAAALHFQPQLWPMAWLTVSIGNIMGGMITVWMGRALSTAPQLTRLQRYLTWAQRLGPASLLFSWVPVLGDALCALAGWLRWPQASVLLYLSLGKIARYGVIVWLLI
;
A
#
# COMPACT_ATOMS: atom_id res chain seq x y z
N MET A 1 18.21 10.08 -19.12
CA MET A 1 18.50 10.40 -17.70
C MET A 1 17.24 10.87 -16.96
N GLU A 2 16.44 11.77 -17.54
CA GLU A 2 15.23 12.30 -16.90
C GLU A 2 14.17 11.25 -16.56
N THR A 3 13.86 10.32 -17.46
CA THR A 3 12.88 9.23 -17.22
C THR A 3 13.21 8.42 -15.96
N PHE A 4 14.48 8.11 -15.75
CA PHE A 4 14.92 7.37 -14.58
C PHE A 4 14.68 8.16 -13.29
N VAL A 5 14.98 9.47 -13.30
CA VAL A 5 14.75 10.36 -12.15
C VAL A 5 13.26 10.43 -11.79
N TRP A 6 12.38 10.52 -12.79
CA TRP A 6 10.93 10.48 -12.58
C TRP A 6 10.46 9.18 -11.94
N LEU A 7 10.88 8.03 -12.49
CA LEU A 7 10.50 6.72 -11.97
C LEU A 7 11.09 6.47 -10.58
N ALA A 8 12.33 6.89 -10.34
CA ALA A 8 12.97 6.78 -9.03
C ALA A 8 12.26 7.63 -7.97
N GLY A 9 11.92 8.89 -8.30
CA GLY A 9 11.15 9.77 -7.42
C GLY A 9 9.76 9.21 -7.09
N LEU A 10 9.08 8.68 -8.10
CA LEU A 10 7.79 7.99 -7.94
C LEU A 10 7.90 6.75 -7.04
N TRP A 11 8.94 5.94 -7.24
CA TRP A 11 9.20 4.76 -6.41
C TRP A 11 9.47 5.12 -4.96
N VAL A 12 10.32 6.11 -4.70
CA VAL A 12 10.63 6.60 -3.34
C VAL A 12 9.36 7.17 -2.68
N SER A 13 8.56 7.92 -3.44
CA SER A 13 7.27 8.45 -2.96
C SER A 13 6.30 7.31 -2.60
N ALA A 14 6.19 6.28 -3.44
CA ALA A 14 5.33 5.13 -3.18
C ALA A 14 5.79 4.29 -1.98
N LEU A 15 7.11 4.06 -1.86
CA LEU A 15 7.70 3.33 -0.75
C LEU A 15 7.49 4.07 0.58
N SER A 16 7.79 5.37 0.60
CA SER A 16 7.63 6.22 1.79
C SER A 16 6.17 6.36 2.20
N SER A 17 5.27 6.62 1.25
CA SER A 17 3.84 6.77 1.50
C SER A 17 3.16 5.51 2.03
N ALA A 18 3.69 4.32 1.71
CA ALA A 18 3.17 3.03 2.18
C ALA A 18 3.88 2.51 3.44
N THR A 19 5.03 3.10 3.77
CA THR A 19 5.55 3.09 5.14
C THR A 19 4.80 4.14 5.95
N LEU A 20 4.81 4.07 7.29
CA LEU A 20 4.01 4.92 8.19
C LEU A 20 4.27 6.45 8.06
N LEU A 21 5.01 6.88 7.05
CA LEU A 21 5.30 8.27 6.74
C LEU A 21 4.13 8.91 5.97
N PRO A 22 3.81 10.18 6.27
CA PRO A 22 2.85 10.92 5.47
C PRO A 22 3.39 11.10 4.05
N GLY A 23 2.64 10.61 3.08
CA GLY A 23 2.93 10.77 1.66
C GLY A 23 1.66 10.50 0.85
N ASN A 24 1.56 11.12 -0.33
CA ASN A 24 0.46 10.88 -1.25
C ASN A 24 1.04 10.47 -2.60
N SER A 25 1.39 9.18 -2.70
CA SER A 25 1.96 8.60 -3.91
C SER A 25 1.01 8.65 -5.10
N GLU A 26 -0.29 8.85 -4.86
CA GLU A 26 -1.33 8.96 -5.90
C GLU A 26 -1.25 10.29 -6.62
N VAL A 27 -1.01 11.38 -5.89
CA VAL A 27 -0.80 12.71 -6.48
C VAL A 27 0.46 12.72 -7.33
N VAL A 28 1.56 12.13 -6.82
CA VAL A 28 2.82 12.03 -7.59
C VAL A 28 2.64 11.16 -8.83
N PHE A 29 1.91 10.04 -8.72
CA PHE A 29 1.60 9.19 -9.86
C PHE A 29 0.71 9.90 -10.90
N ALA A 30 -0.36 10.57 -10.47
CA ALA A 30 -1.23 11.35 -11.35
C ALA A 30 -0.48 12.47 -12.08
N ALA A 31 0.43 13.16 -11.39
CA ALA A 31 1.31 14.14 -12.01
C ALA A 31 2.22 13.51 -13.07
N ALA A 32 2.81 12.34 -12.77
CA ALA A 32 3.63 11.61 -13.75
C ALA A 32 2.84 11.21 -14.99
N LEU A 33 1.59 10.74 -14.83
CA LEU A 33 0.70 10.44 -15.97
C LEU A 33 0.33 11.69 -16.77
N HIS A 34 0.14 12.83 -16.12
CA HIS A 34 -0.20 14.08 -16.78
C HIS A 34 0.97 14.66 -17.60
N PHE A 35 2.18 14.69 -17.03
CA PHE A 35 3.35 15.29 -17.69
C PHE A 35 4.07 14.33 -18.65
N GLN A 36 3.97 13.02 -18.43
CA GLN A 36 4.64 11.99 -19.23
C GLN A 36 3.70 10.79 -19.49
N PRO A 37 2.55 11.00 -20.17
CA PRO A 37 1.53 9.96 -20.35
C PRO A 37 2.04 8.70 -21.04
N GLN A 38 3.02 8.82 -21.93
CA GLN A 38 3.67 7.70 -22.62
C GLN A 38 4.42 6.74 -21.68
N LEU A 39 4.74 7.16 -20.45
CA LEU A 39 5.42 6.34 -19.45
C LEU A 39 4.47 5.56 -18.54
N TRP A 40 3.16 5.62 -18.78
CA TRP A 40 2.17 5.05 -17.87
C TRP A 40 2.40 3.57 -17.50
N PRO A 41 2.84 2.65 -18.38
CA PRO A 41 3.01 1.26 -17.99
C PRO A 41 4.17 1.11 -17.01
N MET A 42 5.28 1.79 -17.28
CA MET A 42 6.46 1.79 -16.41
C MET A 42 6.13 2.48 -15.08
N ALA A 43 5.48 3.64 -15.12
CA ALA A 43 5.09 4.37 -13.92
C ALA A 43 4.15 3.53 -13.04
N TRP A 44 3.16 2.85 -13.64
CA TRP A 44 2.22 1.98 -12.94
C TRP A 44 2.90 0.78 -12.28
N LEU A 45 3.84 0.12 -12.98
CA LEU A 45 4.63 -0.96 -12.40
C LEU A 45 5.53 -0.46 -11.27
N THR A 46 6.25 0.64 -11.49
CA THR A 46 7.18 1.22 -10.52
C THR A 46 6.47 1.65 -9.24
N VAL A 47 5.36 2.37 -9.36
CA VAL A 47 4.59 2.84 -8.20
C VAL A 47 3.97 1.66 -7.44
N SER A 48 3.47 0.65 -8.16
CA SER A 48 2.90 -0.56 -7.54
C SER A 48 3.94 -1.35 -6.75
N ILE A 49 5.13 -1.58 -7.33
CA ILE A 49 6.22 -2.28 -6.66
C ILE A 49 6.66 -1.51 -5.41
N GLY A 50 6.88 -0.20 -5.53
CA GLY A 50 7.27 0.64 -4.39
C GLY A 50 6.24 0.59 -3.26
N ASN A 51 4.95 0.68 -3.58
CA ASN A 51 3.88 0.64 -2.58
C ASN A 51 3.74 -0.75 -1.92
N ILE A 52 3.85 -1.84 -2.70
CA ILE A 52 3.83 -3.20 -2.15
C ILE A 52 4.99 -3.41 -1.18
N MET A 53 6.20 -2.98 -1.56
CA MET A 53 7.38 -3.07 -0.70
C MET A 53 7.19 -2.25 0.59
N GLY A 54 6.71 -1.01 0.48
CA GLY A 54 6.45 -0.16 1.65
C GLY A 54 5.39 -0.76 2.57
N GLY A 55 4.31 -1.30 2.01
CA GLY A 55 3.28 -2.01 2.77
C GLY A 55 3.82 -3.25 3.48
N MET A 56 4.71 -4.01 2.85
CA MET A 56 5.37 -5.16 3.48
C MET A 56 6.32 -4.74 4.62
N ILE A 57 7.02 -3.61 4.49
CA ILE A 57 7.79 -3.02 5.59
C ILE A 57 6.85 -2.69 6.75
N THR A 58 5.69 -2.10 6.48
CA THR A 58 4.67 -1.81 7.51
C THR A 58 4.13 -3.07 8.18
N VAL A 59 3.89 -4.16 7.43
CA VAL A 59 3.55 -5.47 7.98
C VAL A 59 4.66 -5.99 8.91
N TRP A 60 5.93 -5.85 8.52
CA TRP A 60 7.05 -6.32 9.34
C TRP A 60 7.22 -5.49 10.61
N MET A 61 7.04 -4.16 10.53
CA MET A 61 6.96 -3.29 11.71
C MET A 61 5.82 -3.72 12.64
N GLY A 62 4.64 -4.02 12.09
CA GLY A 62 3.50 -4.55 12.82
C GLY A 62 3.80 -5.87 13.54
N ARG A 63 4.53 -6.79 12.89
CA ARG A 63 4.95 -8.08 13.47
C ARG A 63 5.93 -7.93 14.64
N ALA A 64 6.80 -6.93 14.57
CA ALA A 64 7.82 -6.66 15.59
C ALA A 64 7.23 -6.06 16.88
N LEU A 65 6.04 -5.45 16.81
CA LEU A 65 5.30 -4.98 17.98
C LEU A 65 4.81 -6.21 18.79
N SER A 66 5.51 -6.48 19.89
CA SER A 66 5.39 -7.69 20.71
C SER A 66 4.23 -7.69 21.70
N THR A 67 3.67 -6.52 22.00
CA THR A 67 2.58 -6.36 22.96
C THR A 67 1.29 -6.06 22.22
N ALA A 68 0.26 -6.86 22.50
CA ALA A 68 -1.09 -6.47 22.11
C ALA A 68 -1.60 -5.47 23.14
N PRO A 69 -1.65 -4.14 22.87
CA PRO A 69 -2.44 -3.27 23.72
C PRO A 69 -3.86 -3.83 23.77
N GLN A 70 -4.46 -3.83 24.96
CA GLN A 70 -5.89 -4.09 25.13
C GLN A 70 -6.65 -2.96 24.44
N LEU A 71 -6.77 -3.03 23.12
CA LEU A 71 -7.56 -2.09 22.33
C LEU A 71 -9.02 -2.46 22.47
N THR A 72 -9.54 -2.41 23.70
CA THR A 72 -10.97 -2.57 24.02
C THR A 72 -11.84 -1.64 23.18
N ARG A 73 -11.31 -0.47 22.77
CA ARG A 73 -12.00 0.47 21.86
C ARG A 73 -12.02 0.02 20.39
N LEU A 74 -11.10 -0.84 19.95
CA LEU A 74 -11.01 -1.33 18.56
C LEU A 74 -11.45 -2.79 18.40
N GLN A 75 -11.92 -3.43 19.47
CA GLN A 75 -12.27 -4.84 19.52
C GLN A 75 -13.24 -5.26 18.39
N ARG A 76 -14.23 -4.42 18.07
CA ARG A 76 -15.18 -4.65 16.96
C ARG A 76 -14.49 -4.68 15.59
N TYR A 77 -13.57 -3.77 15.34
CA TYR A 77 -12.79 -3.71 14.09
C TYR A 77 -11.81 -4.87 13.99
N LEU A 78 -11.19 -5.25 15.12
CA LEU A 78 -10.31 -6.43 15.21
C LEU A 78 -11.08 -7.72 14.95
N THR A 79 -12.28 -7.89 15.49
CA THR A 79 -13.12 -9.08 15.22
C THR A 79 -13.51 -9.14 13.74
N TRP A 80 -13.83 -8.01 13.12
CA TRP A 80 -14.17 -7.96 11.70
C TRP A 80 -12.96 -8.28 10.82
N ALA A 81 -11.80 -7.69 11.13
CA ALA A 81 -10.54 -7.98 10.45
C ALA A 81 -10.11 -9.44 10.61
N GLN A 82 -10.27 -10.05 11.79
CA GLN A 82 -9.99 -11.48 12.00
C GLN A 82 -10.93 -12.41 11.22
N ARG A 83 -12.20 -12.03 11.06
CA ARG A 83 -13.18 -12.80 10.26
C ARG A 83 -12.88 -12.77 8.77
N LEU A 84 -12.50 -11.61 8.23
CA LEU A 84 -12.08 -11.48 6.84
C LEU A 84 -10.66 -11.99 6.60
N GLY A 85 -9.83 -11.98 7.65
CA GLY A 85 -8.43 -12.36 7.58
C GLY A 85 -7.64 -11.53 6.56
N PRO A 86 -6.64 -12.13 5.90
CA PRO A 86 -5.81 -11.46 4.89
C PRO A 86 -6.59 -10.81 3.75
N ALA A 87 -7.80 -11.29 3.43
CA ALA A 87 -8.63 -10.72 2.36
C ALA A 87 -9.05 -9.27 2.66
N SER A 88 -9.04 -8.85 3.93
CA SER A 88 -9.26 -7.44 4.30
C SER A 88 -8.23 -6.49 3.68
N LEU A 89 -7.03 -6.97 3.31
CA LEU A 89 -6.01 -6.17 2.64
C LEU A 89 -6.38 -5.76 1.21
N LEU A 90 -7.41 -6.37 0.60
CA LEU A 90 -7.97 -5.85 -0.65
C LEU A 90 -8.52 -4.42 -0.46
N PHE A 91 -9.03 -4.12 0.73
CA PHE A 91 -9.48 -2.77 1.09
C PHE A 91 -8.31 -1.82 1.39
N SER A 92 -7.04 -2.26 1.25
CA SER A 92 -5.88 -1.39 1.41
C SER A 92 -5.70 -0.35 0.30
N TRP A 93 -6.51 -0.45 -0.75
CA TRP A 93 -6.61 0.57 -1.79
C TRP A 93 -7.17 1.90 -1.28
N VAL A 94 -7.88 1.92 -0.14
CA VAL A 94 -8.44 3.14 0.45
C VAL A 94 -7.34 3.94 1.17
N PRO A 95 -7.14 5.23 0.85
CA PRO A 95 -6.15 6.07 1.53
C PRO A 95 -6.37 6.08 3.05
N VAL A 96 -5.28 6.13 3.82
CA VAL A 96 -5.22 6.08 5.31
C VAL A 96 -5.59 4.72 5.91
N LEU A 97 -6.66 4.08 5.42
CA LEU A 97 -7.09 2.76 5.87
C LEU A 97 -6.09 1.66 5.48
N GLY A 98 -5.44 1.78 4.33
CA GLY A 98 -4.56 0.73 3.83
C GLY A 98 -3.34 0.45 4.70
N ASP A 99 -2.64 1.47 5.17
CA ASP A 99 -1.41 1.25 5.94
C ASP A 99 -1.72 0.80 7.37
N ALA A 100 -2.86 1.22 7.92
CA ALA A 100 -3.40 0.67 9.16
C ALA A 100 -3.72 -0.82 9.03
N LEU A 101 -4.30 -1.26 7.91
CA LEU A 101 -4.56 -2.67 7.62
C LEU A 101 -3.26 -3.47 7.44
N CYS A 102 -2.23 -2.89 6.80
CA CYS A 102 -0.90 -3.51 6.69
C CYS A 102 -0.27 -3.72 8.08
N ALA A 103 -0.28 -2.68 8.92
CA ALA A 103 0.25 -2.77 10.28
C ALA A 103 -0.52 -3.81 11.10
N LEU A 104 -1.85 -3.84 10.96
CA LEU A 104 -2.73 -4.80 11.62
C LEU A 104 -2.46 -6.24 11.17
N ALA A 105 -2.29 -6.47 9.86
CA ALA A 105 -1.95 -7.79 9.31
C ALA A 105 -0.63 -8.30 9.88
N GLY A 106 0.33 -7.40 10.09
CA GLY A 106 1.57 -7.68 10.76
C GLY A 106 1.38 -8.04 12.24
N TRP A 107 0.67 -7.19 12.96
CA TRP A 107 0.41 -7.34 14.39
C TRP A 107 -0.38 -8.62 14.72
N LEU A 108 -1.35 -9.00 13.87
CA LEU A 108 -2.10 -10.27 13.93
C LEU A 108 -1.31 -11.48 13.40
N ARG A 109 -0.08 -11.27 12.92
CA ARG A 109 0.84 -12.29 12.41
C ARG A 109 0.27 -13.17 11.29
N TRP A 110 -0.60 -12.61 10.45
CA TRP A 110 -1.22 -13.33 9.32
C TRP A 110 -0.20 -13.92 8.33
N PRO A 111 -0.48 -15.06 7.68
CA PRO A 111 0.45 -15.72 6.77
C PRO A 111 1.00 -14.76 5.71
N GLN A 112 2.33 -14.66 5.61
CA GLN A 112 3.00 -13.65 4.75
C GLN A 112 2.63 -13.81 3.27
N ALA A 113 2.45 -15.05 2.79
CA ALA A 113 2.04 -15.30 1.41
C ALA A 113 0.66 -14.72 1.10
N SER A 114 -0.32 -14.94 1.98
CA SER A 114 -1.67 -14.38 1.83
C SER A 114 -1.66 -12.86 1.94
N VAL A 115 -0.88 -12.31 2.88
CA VAL A 115 -0.72 -10.87 3.02
C VAL A 115 -0.17 -10.25 1.75
N LEU A 116 0.92 -10.81 1.21
CA LEU A 116 1.53 -10.33 -0.03
C LEU A 116 0.55 -10.38 -1.21
N LEU A 117 -0.20 -11.48 -1.35
CA LEU A 117 -1.18 -11.66 -2.43
C LEU A 117 -2.31 -10.62 -2.35
N TYR A 118 -2.98 -10.48 -1.21
CA TYR A 118 -4.11 -9.54 -1.09
C TYR A 118 -3.66 -8.08 -1.08
N LEU A 119 -2.49 -7.79 -0.48
CA LEU A 119 -1.89 -6.46 -0.51
C LEU A 119 -1.55 -6.06 -1.95
N SER A 120 -0.85 -6.92 -2.68
CA SER A 120 -0.49 -6.66 -4.08
C SER A 120 -1.70 -6.41 -4.95
N LEU A 121 -2.74 -7.26 -4.86
CA LEU A 121 -3.99 -7.06 -5.58
C LEU A 121 -4.63 -5.70 -5.27
N GLY A 122 -4.72 -5.32 -3.99
CA GLY A 122 -5.30 -4.04 -3.59
C GLY A 122 -4.50 -2.83 -4.10
N LYS A 123 -3.17 -2.85 -3.96
CA LYS A 123 -2.31 -1.74 -4.40
C LYS A 123 -2.26 -1.62 -5.93
N ILE A 124 -2.20 -2.74 -6.66
CA ILE A 124 -2.25 -2.76 -8.13
C ILE A 124 -3.58 -2.21 -8.62
N ALA A 125 -4.71 -2.64 -8.01
CA ALA A 125 -6.03 -2.14 -8.36
C ALA A 125 -6.15 -0.62 -8.15
N ARG A 126 -5.63 -0.10 -7.04
CA ARG A 126 -5.62 1.35 -6.74
C ARG A 126 -5.02 2.17 -7.88
N TYR A 127 -3.82 1.82 -8.31
CA TYR A 127 -3.15 2.56 -9.38
C TYR A 127 -3.74 2.26 -10.76
N GLY A 128 -4.30 1.06 -10.97
CA GLY A 128 -5.03 0.73 -12.19
C GLY A 128 -6.25 1.63 -12.39
N VAL A 129 -6.99 1.93 -11.32
CA VAL A 129 -8.11 2.89 -11.37
C VAL A 129 -7.63 4.29 -11.73
N ILE A 130 -6.49 4.74 -11.19
CA ILE A 130 -5.93 6.06 -11.52
C ILE A 130 -5.52 6.12 -13.00
N VAL A 131 -4.89 5.07 -13.53
CA VAL A 131 -4.57 4.98 -14.96
C VAL A 131 -5.84 5.07 -15.80
N TRP A 132 -6.86 4.27 -15.48
CA TRP A 132 -8.14 4.26 -16.20
C TRP A 132 -8.89 5.60 -16.16
N LEU A 133 -8.71 6.41 -15.11
CA LEU A 133 -9.33 7.72 -14.99
C LEU A 133 -8.58 8.83 -15.74
N LEU A 134 -7.27 8.69 -15.94
CA LEU A 134 -6.40 9.77 -16.42
C LEU A 134 -5.85 9.57 -17.84
N ILE A 135 -5.97 8.35 -18.39
CA ILE A 135 -5.52 7.98 -19.74
C ILE A 135 -6.69 7.37 -20.50
#